data_AF-A0A7W9LXK3-F1
#
_entry.id   AF-A0A7W9LXK3-F1
#
_cell.length_a   1.000
_cell.length_b   1.000
_cell.length_c   1.000
_cell.angle_alpha   90.00
_cell.angle_beta   90.00
_cell.angle_gamma   90.00
#
_symmetry.space_group_name_H-M   'P 1'
#
loop_
_entity.id
_entity.type
_entity.pdbx_description
1 polymer ?
#
loop_
_entity_poly.entity_id
_entity_poly.type
_entity_poly.pdbx_seq_one_letter_code
_entity_poly.pdbx_strand_id
1 'polypeptide(L)'
;MIAERCETSVPAETWRVSLDDRLIDHASGADLDGYVWGVKWHCLYPGAKLLPSSEATRRWSKALGIDFHEVRIETNTHNLTLLFSDLQVSEVQVGYAPFVAE
;
A
#
# COMPACT_ATOMS: atom_id res chain seq x y z
N MET A 1 -12.41 -1.39 -12.58
CA MET A 1 -11.91 -0.05 -12.21
C MET A 1 -11.45 -0.13 -10.77
N ILE A 2 -10.26 0.36 -10.45
CA ILE A 2 -9.73 0.41 -9.08
C ILE A 2 -9.48 1.88 -8.75
N ALA A 3 -9.93 2.31 -7.57
CA ALA A 3 -9.48 3.56 -6.97
C ALA A 3 -8.58 3.22 -5.79
N GLU A 4 -7.40 3.85 -5.73
CA GLU A 4 -6.40 3.59 -4.71
C GLU A 4 -6.06 4.87 -3.93
N ARG A 5 -5.85 4.71 -2.63
CA ARG A 5 -5.27 5.74 -1.75
C ARG A 5 -4.10 5.14 -1.02
N CYS A 6 -2.96 5.80 -1.10
CA CYS A 6 -1.74 5.43 -0.39
C CYS A 6 -1.43 6.51 0.64
N GLU A 7 -1.25 6.09 1.89
CA GLU A 7 -0.84 6.96 2.99
C GLU A 7 0.32 6.32 3.74
N THR A 8 1.11 7.14 4.41
CA THR A 8 2.13 6.66 5.33
C THR A 8 1.59 6.58 6.76
N SER A 9 2.06 5.60 7.52
CA SER A 9 1.89 5.48 8.97
C SER A 9 3.08 6.03 9.75
N VAL A 10 4.09 6.60 9.06
CA VAL A 10 5.27 7.17 9.69
C VAL A 10 4.87 8.38 10.56
N PRO A 11 5.23 8.38 11.87
CA PRO A 11 4.91 9.49 12.76
C PRO A 11 5.51 10.81 12.26
N ALA A 12 4.86 11.94 12.58
CA ALA A 12 5.25 13.26 12.06
C ALA A 12 6.70 13.65 12.39
N GLU A 13 7.19 13.27 13.58
CA GLU A 13 8.56 13.48 14.02
C GLU A 13 9.58 12.72 13.17
N THR A 14 9.25 11.49 12.77
CA THR A 14 10.08 10.67 11.87
C THR A 14 9.97 11.20 10.45
N TRP A 15 8.76 11.53 10.00
CA TRP A 15 8.53 12.10 8.67
C TRP A 15 9.36 13.36 8.45
N ARG A 16 9.44 14.25 9.45
CA ARG A 16 10.23 15.49 9.40
C ARG A 16 11.71 15.25 9.13
N VAL A 17 12.29 14.17 9.65
CA VAL A 17 13.70 13.83 9.41
C VAL A 17 13.89 12.89 8.21
N SER A 18 12.80 12.46 7.56
CA SER A 18 12.82 11.53 6.43
C SER A 18 12.74 12.22 5.07
N LEU A 19 13.01 13.53 4.99
CA LEU A 19 12.83 14.32 3.76
C LEU A 19 14.12 14.47 2.93
N ASP A 20 15.22 13.83 3.35
CA ASP A 20 16.48 13.84 2.61
C ASP A 20 16.39 12.92 1.39
N ASP A 21 16.73 13.42 0.20
CA ASP A 21 16.69 12.63 -1.05
C ASP A 21 17.54 11.36 -0.98
N ARG A 22 18.58 11.32 -0.14
CA ARG A 22 19.40 10.11 0.06
C ARG A 22 18.64 8.97 0.72
N LEU A 23 17.48 9.22 1.32
CA LEU A 23 16.62 8.20 1.90
C LEU A 23 15.76 7.46 0.86
N ILE A 24 15.78 7.87 -0.41
CA ILE A 24 15.08 7.15 -1.49
C ILE A 24 15.86 5.91 -1.99
N ASP A 25 17.09 5.71 -1.52
CA ASP A 25 17.89 4.52 -1.77
C ASP A 25 18.44 3.96 -0.45
N HIS A 26 18.42 2.64 -0.31
CA HIS A 26 18.86 1.99 0.91
C HIS A 26 20.37 2.15 1.15
N ALA A 27 21.20 2.11 0.10
CA ALA A 27 22.65 2.20 0.28
C ALA A 27 23.08 3.61 0.73
N SER A 28 22.41 4.66 0.24
CA SER A 28 22.70 6.03 0.67
C SER A 28 22.01 6.46 1.97
N GLY A 29 20.91 5.80 2.33
CA GLY A 29 20.08 6.18 3.48
C GLY A 29 20.40 5.44 4.79
N ALA A 30 21.17 4.35 4.74
CA ALA A 30 21.35 3.43 5.88
C ALA A 30 21.91 4.09 7.16
N ASP A 31 22.76 5.11 7.00
CA ASP A 31 23.42 5.81 8.12
C ASP A 31 22.78 7.16 8.46
N LEU A 32 21.63 7.49 7.85
CA LEU A 32 20.93 8.75 8.07
C LEU A 32 19.81 8.58 9.10
N ASP A 33 19.56 9.65 9.85
CA ASP A 33 18.36 9.73 10.67
C ASP A 33 17.11 9.73 9.77
N GLY A 34 16.08 9.01 10.21
CA GLY A 34 14.78 8.97 9.53
C GLY A 34 14.47 7.63 8.88
N TYR A 35 13.40 7.64 8.10
CA TYR A 35 12.87 6.48 7.41
C TYR A 35 13.41 6.42 5.98
N VAL A 36 14.00 5.28 5.62
CA VAL A 36 14.47 5.00 4.27
C VAL A 36 13.30 4.56 3.39
N TRP A 37 12.89 5.41 2.45
CA TRP A 37 11.83 5.15 1.46
C TRP A 37 12.22 4.10 0.42
N GLY A 38 13.51 4.02 0.08
CA GLY A 38 14.08 3.11 -0.92
C GLY A 38 14.11 1.63 -0.56
N VAL A 39 13.17 1.15 0.24
CA VAL A 39 13.09 -0.26 0.64
C VAL A 39 12.43 -1.09 -0.46
N LYS A 40 12.98 -2.29 -0.72
CA LYS A 40 12.46 -3.21 -1.76
C LYS A 40 11.18 -3.92 -1.35
N TRP A 41 10.90 -4.01 -0.05
CA TRP A 41 9.73 -4.69 0.50
C TRP A 41 9.29 -4.06 1.81
N HIS A 42 8.00 -4.18 2.10
CA HIS A 42 7.42 -3.83 3.39
C HIS A 42 6.80 -5.06 4.06
N CYS A 43 6.90 -5.12 5.39
CA CYS A 43 6.23 -6.16 6.15
C CYS A 43 4.72 -5.95 6.10
N LEU A 44 4.00 -6.91 5.53
CA LEU A 44 2.55 -6.92 5.41
C LEU A 44 1.90 -7.38 6.73
N TYR A 45 2.03 -6.58 7.79
CA TYR A 45 1.47 -6.85 9.10
C TYR A 45 0.66 -5.64 9.60
N PRO A 46 -0.58 -5.83 10.09
CA PRO A 46 -1.30 -7.09 10.31
C PRO A 46 -1.87 -7.77 9.04
N GLY A 47 -1.67 -7.20 7.85
CA GLY A 47 -2.13 -7.80 6.60
C GLY A 47 -3.23 -6.99 5.91
N ALA A 48 -3.96 -7.65 5.01
CA ALA A 48 -5.13 -7.10 4.34
C ALA A 48 -6.40 -7.41 5.13
N LYS A 49 -7.31 -6.43 5.22
CA LYS A 49 -8.62 -6.57 5.85
C LYS A 49 -9.71 -5.98 4.95
N LEU A 50 -10.77 -6.74 4.73
CA LEU A 50 -11.99 -6.22 4.12
C LEU A 50 -12.67 -5.26 5.11
N LEU A 51 -12.99 -4.06 4.65
CA LEU A 51 -13.70 -3.06 5.44
C LEU A 51 -15.22 -3.19 5.26
N PRO A 52 -16.01 -2.77 6.26
CA PRO A 52 -17.44 -2.59 6.09
C PRO A 52 -17.77 -1.60 4.97
N SER A 53 -19.02 -1.63 4.47
CA SER A 53 -19.49 -0.71 3.43
C SER A 53 -19.27 0.76 3.83
N SER A 54 -18.44 1.46 3.07
CA SER A 54 -18.18 2.89 3.21
C SER A 54 -19.11 3.73 2.32
N GLU A 55 -19.04 5.06 2.48
CA GLU A 55 -19.73 5.97 1.56
C GLU A 55 -19.20 5.82 0.13
N ALA A 56 -17.89 5.58 -0.02
CA ALA A 56 -17.27 5.38 -1.32
C ALA A 56 -17.82 4.13 -2.01
N THR A 57 -17.90 2.98 -1.32
CA THR A 57 -18.47 1.76 -1.91
C THR A 57 -19.92 1.97 -2.34
N ARG A 58 -20.76 2.57 -1.49
CA ARG A 58 -22.17 2.85 -1.83
C ARG A 58 -22.32 3.80 -3.02
N ARG A 59 -21.50 4.85 -3.09
CA ARG A 59 -21.53 5.82 -4.19
C ARG A 59 -21.22 5.12 -5.52
N TRP A 60 -20.17 4.32 -5.56
CA TRP A 60 -19.76 3.61 -6.77
C TRP A 60 -20.75 2.52 -7.16
N SER A 61 -21.28 1.78 -6.18
CA SER A 61 -22.33 0.80 -6.46
C SER A 61 -23.59 1.42 -7.05
N LYS A 62 -24.03 2.56 -6.51
CA LYS A 62 -25.19 3.28 -7.05
C LYS A 62 -24.92 3.83 -8.46
N ALA A 63 -23.71 4.33 -8.72
CA ALA A 63 -23.36 4.93 -10.00
C ALA A 63 -23.24 3.89 -11.13
N LEU A 64 -22.79 2.68 -10.81
CA LEU A 64 -22.46 1.65 -11.81
C LEU A 64 -23.41 0.44 -11.79
N GLY A 65 -24.29 0.33 -10.80
CA GLY A 65 -25.25 -0.77 -10.69
C GLY A 65 -24.63 -2.13 -10.35
N ILE A 66 -23.42 -2.15 -9.80
CA ILE A 66 -22.67 -3.35 -9.39
C ILE A 66 -22.11 -3.18 -7.98
N ASP A 67 -21.80 -4.28 -7.30
CA ASP A 67 -21.24 -4.20 -5.94
C ASP A 67 -19.80 -3.66 -5.95
N PHE A 68 -19.44 -2.95 -4.88
CA PHE A 68 -18.11 -2.43 -4.63
C PHE A 68 -17.68 -2.76 -3.20
N HIS A 69 -16.40 -3.06 -3.06
CA HIS A 69 -15.75 -3.50 -1.85
C HIS A 69 -14.52 -2.63 -1.56
N GLU A 70 -14.19 -2.51 -0.28
CA GLU A 70 -13.05 -1.75 0.17
C GLU A 70 -12.14 -2.64 1.03
N VAL A 71 -10.87 -2.71 0.69
CA VAL A 71 -9.85 -3.42 1.47
C VAL A 71 -8.81 -2.41 1.95
N ARG A 72 -8.43 -2.55 3.22
CA ARG A 72 -7.28 -1.87 3.79
C ARG A 72 -6.12 -2.86 3.89
N ILE A 73 -4.99 -2.50 3.31
CA ILE A 73 -3.73 -3.23 3.40
C ILE A 73 -2.79 -2.41 4.26
N GLU A 74 -2.44 -2.98 5.42
CA GLU A 74 -1.54 -2.33 6.37
C GLU A 74 -0.15 -2.97 6.25
N THR A 75 0.85 -2.11 6.05
CA THR A 75 2.25 -2.49 6.15
C THR A 75 2.90 -1.78 7.35
N ASN A 76 4.17 -2.07 7.61
CA ASN A 76 4.95 -1.38 8.63
C ASN A 76 5.10 0.14 8.42
N THR A 77 4.74 0.66 7.24
CA THR A 77 5.01 2.07 6.88
C THR A 77 3.91 2.69 6.02
N HIS A 78 3.19 1.88 5.25
CA HIS A 78 2.16 2.33 4.31
C HIS A 78 0.81 1.71 4.65
N ASN A 79 -0.23 2.51 4.50
CA ASN A 79 -1.61 2.07 4.51
C ASN A 79 -2.18 2.27 3.11
N LEU A 80 -2.56 1.18 2.46
CA LEU A 80 -3.21 1.21 1.15
C LEU A 80 -4.70 0.94 1.35
N THR A 81 -5.54 1.79 0.77
CA THR A 81 -6.97 1.52 0.65
C THR A 81 -7.30 1.30 -0.82
N LEU A 82 -7.86 0.13 -1.12
CA LEU A 82 -8.28 -0.26 -2.45
C LEU A 82 -9.80 -0.37 -2.50
N LEU A 83 -10.40 0.34 -3.46
CA LEU A 83 -11.81 0.23 -3.78
C LEU A 83 -11.96 -0.50 -5.12
N PHE A 84 -12.68 -1.62 -5.13
CA PHE A 84 -12.80 -2.51 -6.29
C PHE A 84 -14.18 -3.15 -6.37
N SER A 85 -14.61 -3.54 -7.57
CA SER A 85 -15.85 -4.29 -7.78
C SER A 85 -15.66 -5.81 -7.70
N ASP A 86 -14.48 -6.30 -8.08
CA ASP A 86 -14.14 -7.71 -8.10
C ASP A 86 -12.64 -7.92 -7.77
N LEU A 87 -12.30 -9.05 -7.15
CA LEU A 87 -10.93 -9.42 -6.78
C LEU A 87 -10.64 -10.84 -7.25
N GLN A 88 -9.70 -10.96 -8.18
CA GLN A 88 -9.15 -12.24 -8.58
C GLN A 88 -7.88 -12.54 -7.76
N VAL A 89 -7.92 -13.61 -6.98
CA VAL A 89 -6.74 -14.15 -6.28
C VAL A 89 -6.18 -15.30 -7.10
N SER A 90 -4.89 -15.25 -7.41
CA SER A 90 -4.17 -16.34 -8.09
C SER A 90 -3.00 -16.77 -7.23
N GLU A 91 -2.92 -18.08 -6.96
CA GLU A 91 -1.75 -18.65 -6.31
C GLU A 91 -0.60 -18.71 -7.32
N VAL A 92 0.59 -18.27 -6.89
CA VAL A 92 1.78 -18.28 -7.72
C VAL A 92 2.76 -19.32 -7.19
N GLN A 93 3.39 -20.07 -8.09
CA GLN A 93 4.38 -21.06 -7.67
C GLN A 93 5.63 -20.37 -7.09
N VAL A 94 6.31 -21.08 -6.18
CA VAL A 94 7.61 -20.65 -5.67
C VAL A 94 8.56 -20.40 -6.86
N GLY A 95 9.14 -19.20 -6.92
CA GLY A 95 10.01 -18.78 -8.03
C GLY A 95 9.30 -18.01 -9.15
N TYR A 96 7.99 -17.75 -9.04
CA TYR A 96 7.29 -16.86 -9.97
C TYR A 96 7.81 -15.42 -9.83
N ALA A 97 8.50 -14.95 -10.87
CA ALA A 97 9.04 -13.60 -10.98
C ALA A 97 8.42 -12.88 -12.20
N PRO A 98 7.21 -12.32 -12.07
CA PRO A 98 6.52 -11.65 -13.17
C PRO A 98 7.21 -10.35 -13.62
N PHE A 99 8.05 -9.79 -12.74
CA PHE A 99 8.81 -8.58 -12.99
C PHE A 99 10.26 -8.82 -12.54
N VAL A 100 11.20 -8.52 -13.42
CA VAL A 100 12.64 -8.46 -13.10
C VAL A 100 12.97 -6.98 -12.97
N ALA A 101 13.37 -6.56 -11.77
CA ALA A 101 13.95 -5.23 -11.57
C ALA A 101 15.45 -5.32 -11.92
N GLU A 102 15.94 -4.44 -12.79
CA GLU A 102 17.38 -4.25 -13.06
C GLU A 102 18.11 -3.67 -11.84
#